data_AF-A0A090L002-F1
#
_entry.id   AF-A0A090L002-F1
#
_cell.length_a   1.000
_cell.length_b   1.000
_cell.length_c   1.000
_cell.angle_alpha   90.00
_cell.angle_beta   90.00
_cell.angle_gamma   90.00
#
_symmetry.space_group_name_H-M   'P 1'
#
loop_
_entity.id
_entity.type
_entity.pdbx_description
1 polymer ?
#
loop_
_entity_poly.entity_id
_entity_poly.type
_entity_poly.pdbx_seq_one_letter_code
_entity_poly.pdbx_strand_id
1 'polypeptide(L)'
;MFLSSLGARYRCRGFFNRMPPCNLFINVERDQFFMRTNGLISAYVKRNLYAMKSNYRQRNSVRFRMNNYAHDAFDQNTARKICAVYRVAYKLPTYIRFY
;
A
#
# COMPACT_ATOMS: atom_id res chain seq x y z
N MET A 1 12.53 12.47 2.18
CA MET A 1 11.36 13.19 2.73
C MET A 1 10.36 12.15 3.23
N PHE A 2 10.07 12.15 4.53
CA PHE A 2 9.13 11.22 5.17
C PHE A 2 7.84 11.99 5.50
N LEU A 3 6.73 11.64 4.85
CA LEU A 3 5.40 12.10 5.25
C LEU A 3 4.75 10.98 6.06
N SER A 4 4.51 11.23 7.34
CA SER A 4 3.80 10.35 8.27
C SER A 4 2.44 10.97 8.56
N SER A 5 1.40 10.54 7.84
CA SER A 5 0.02 10.66 8.38
C SER A 5 -0.26 9.38 9.16
N LEU A 6 -0.96 9.47 10.28
CA LEU A 6 -1.22 8.40 11.25
C LEU A 6 -1.55 7.05 10.57
N GLY A 7 -0.53 6.18 10.41
CA GLY A 7 -0.68 4.86 9.82
C GLY A 7 -0.05 4.66 8.43
N ALA A 8 0.43 5.68 7.72
CA ALA A 8 1.09 5.53 6.42
C ALA A 8 2.49 6.15 6.38
N ARG A 9 3.45 5.47 5.75
CA ARG A 9 4.85 5.90 5.59
C ARG A 9 5.29 5.76 4.15
N TYR A 10 5.72 6.85 3.53
CA TYR A 10 6.26 6.85 2.17
C TYR A 10 7.79 6.83 2.17
N ARG A 11 8.42 5.92 1.42
CA ARG A 11 9.89 5.81 1.32
C ARG A 11 10.32 5.48 -0.12
N CYS A 12 11.18 6.31 -0.68
CA CYS A 12 11.89 6.03 -1.92
C CYS A 12 13.31 5.57 -1.60
N ARG A 13 13.76 4.45 -2.20
CA ARG A 13 15.12 3.95 -2.00
C ARG A 13 16.09 4.67 -2.94
N GLY A 14 16.62 5.83 -2.56
CA GLY A 14 17.62 6.52 -3.38
C GLY A 14 18.79 5.59 -3.74
N PHE A 15 18.99 5.31 -5.03
CA PHE A 15 20.23 4.80 -5.58
C PHE A 15 20.74 5.85 -6.57
N PHE A 16 22.04 6.14 -6.52
CA PHE A 16 22.68 7.01 -7.51
C PHE A 16 22.36 6.53 -8.93
N ASN A 17 21.91 7.44 -9.79
CA ASN A 17 21.70 7.28 -11.24
C ASN A 17 20.60 6.31 -11.73
N ARG A 18 19.68 5.84 -10.88
CA ARG A 18 18.45 5.15 -11.33
C ARG A 18 17.22 5.70 -10.62
N MET A 19 16.13 5.91 -11.36
CA MET A 19 14.83 6.31 -10.80
C MET A 19 14.36 5.20 -9.87
N PRO A 20 14.41 5.38 -8.54
CA PRO A 20 14.25 4.25 -7.64
C PRO A 20 12.77 3.97 -7.36
N PRO A 21 12.40 2.70 -7.11
CA PRO A 21 11.07 2.37 -6.67
C PRO A 21 10.77 3.04 -5.33
N CYS A 22 9.59 3.64 -5.24
CA CYS A 22 9.05 4.13 -3.98
C CYS A 22 8.09 3.10 -3.39
N ASN A 23 7.99 3.09 -2.06
CA ASN A 23 7.09 2.22 -1.33
C ASN A 23 6.22 3.07 -0.42
N LEU A 24 4.90 2.89 -0.53
CA LEU A 24 3.93 3.42 0.42
C LEU A 24 3.58 2.29 1.38
N PHE A 25 4.12 2.37 2.59
CA PHE A 25 3.84 1.44 3.68
C PHE A 25 2.60 1.90 4.42
N ILE A 26 1.62 1.02 4.55
CA ILE A 26 0.32 1.31 5.16
C ILE A 26 0.12 0.34 6.33
N ASN A 27 -0.13 0.89 7.50
CA ASN A 27 -0.47 0.15 8.69
C ASN A 27 -1.93 -0.28 8.58
N VAL A 28 -2.16 -1.53 8.18
CA VAL A 28 -3.52 -1.99 7.87
C VAL A 28 -4.45 -1.97 9.09
N GLU A 29 -3.90 -1.98 10.30
CA GLU A 29 -4.68 -1.96 11.54
C GLU A 29 -5.08 -0.57 11.97
N ARG A 30 -4.14 0.38 11.91
CA ARG A 30 -4.32 1.75 12.40
C ARG A 30 -4.85 2.68 11.32
N ASP A 31 -4.52 2.41 10.06
CA ASP A 31 -4.98 3.21 8.94
C ASP A 31 -6.36 2.77 8.46
N GLN A 32 -7.19 3.74 8.10
CA GLN A 32 -8.52 3.52 7.52
C GLN A 32 -8.43 3.21 6.01
N PHE A 33 -7.47 2.39 5.59
CA PHE A 33 -7.09 2.19 4.19
C PHE A 33 -8.28 1.86 3.31
N PHE A 34 -9.08 0.88 3.73
CA PHE A 34 -10.24 0.39 3.00
C PHE A 34 -11.41 1.37 2.92
N MET A 35 -11.48 2.33 3.85
CA MET A 35 -12.44 3.43 3.80
C MET A 35 -11.93 4.53 2.86
N ARG A 36 -10.65 4.92 3.01
CA ARG A 36 -9.99 5.96 2.20
C ARG A 36 -9.88 5.61 0.72
N THR A 37 -9.70 4.33 0.42
CA THR A 37 -9.58 3.81 -0.95
C THR A 37 -10.89 3.22 -1.48
N ASN A 38 -12.00 3.47 -0.81
CA ASN A 38 -13.30 3.00 -1.26
C ASN A 38 -13.61 3.55 -2.67
N GLY A 39 -13.98 2.68 -3.60
CA GLY A 39 -14.21 3.04 -5.01
C GLY A 39 -12.94 3.12 -5.88
N LEU A 40 -11.74 3.13 -5.29
CA LEU A 40 -10.48 3.03 -6.06
C LEU A 40 -10.07 1.59 -6.34
N ILE A 41 -10.37 0.70 -5.41
CA ILE A 41 -10.10 -0.73 -5.52
C ILE A 41 -11.39 -1.49 -5.79
N SER A 42 -11.33 -2.56 -6.58
CA SER A 42 -12.50 -3.38 -6.86
C SER A 42 -13.04 -4.01 -5.58
N ALA A 43 -14.36 -4.25 -5.53
CA ALA A 43 -15.00 -4.91 -4.39
C ALA A 43 -14.38 -6.29 -4.11
N TYR A 44 -13.96 -7.00 -5.17
CA TYR A 44 -13.25 -8.28 -5.08
C TYR A 44 -11.90 -8.16 -4.36
N VAL A 45 -11.04 -7.22 -4.79
CA VAL A 45 -9.73 -6.98 -4.16
C VAL A 45 -9.90 -6.55 -2.71
N LYS A 46 -10.87 -5.67 -2.44
CA LYS A 46 -11.21 -5.22 -1.08
C LYS A 46 -11.61 -6.40 -0.19
N ARG A 47 -12.51 -7.27 -0.64
CA ARG A 47 -12.98 -8.45 0.12
C ARG A 47 -11.82 -9.40 0.44
N ASN A 48 -10.94 -9.69 -0.52
CA ASN A 48 -9.79 -10.57 -0.32
C ASN A 48 -8.81 -9.98 0.68
N LEU A 49 -8.48 -8.69 0.57
CA LEU A 49 -7.60 -8.01 1.52
C LEU A 49 -8.21 -7.96 2.94
N TYR A 50 -9.53 -7.80 3.07
CA TYR A 50 -10.22 -7.89 4.36
C TYR A 50 -10.16 -9.30 4.96
N ALA A 51 -10.35 -10.34 4.15
CA ALA A 51 -10.23 -11.73 4.59
C ALA A 51 -8.80 -12.08 5.04
N MET A 52 -7.79 -11.49 4.40
CA MET A 52 -6.40 -11.62 4.84
C MET A 52 -6.14 -10.81 6.12
N LYS A 53 -6.77 -9.63 6.28
CA LYS A 53 -6.64 -8.79 7.47
C LYS A 53 -7.08 -9.49 8.75
N SER A 54 -8.14 -10.31 8.72
CA SER A 54 -8.64 -10.98 9.94
C SER A 54 -7.60 -11.89 10.60
N ASN A 55 -6.70 -12.49 9.80
CA ASN A 55 -5.62 -13.37 10.27
C ASN A 55 -4.27 -12.66 10.39
N TYR A 56 -4.23 -11.34 10.18
CA TYR A 56 -3.00 -10.55 10.01
C TYR A 56 -2.10 -10.56 11.24
N ARG A 57 -2.67 -10.49 12.44
CA ARG A 57 -1.93 -10.49 13.72
C ARG A 57 -1.27 -11.81 14.05
N GLN A 58 -1.82 -12.91 13.54
CA GLN A 58 -1.47 -14.23 14.04
C GLN A 58 -0.28 -14.84 13.30
N ARG A 59 0.05 -14.39 12.08
CA ARG A 59 1.05 -15.06 11.23
C ARG A 59 1.79 -14.10 10.30
N ASN A 60 3.13 -14.06 10.41
CA ASN A 60 4.01 -13.35 9.46
C ASN A 60 3.78 -13.80 7.99
N SER A 61 3.39 -15.05 7.77
CA SER A 61 3.06 -15.57 6.43
C SER A 61 1.83 -14.91 5.81
N VAL A 62 0.87 -14.44 6.61
CA VAL A 62 -0.31 -13.71 6.13
C VAL A 62 0.08 -12.32 5.65
N ARG A 63 0.97 -11.62 6.36
CA ARG A 63 1.52 -10.33 5.91
C ARG A 63 2.24 -10.46 4.57
N PHE A 64 3.04 -11.51 4.38
CA PHE A 64 3.70 -11.76 3.10
C PHE A 64 2.69 -12.02 1.97
N ARG A 65 1.73 -12.92 2.20
CA ARG A 65 0.65 -13.20 1.23
C ARG A 65 -0.15 -11.96 0.86
N MET A 66 -0.49 -11.14 1.85
CA MET A 66 -1.22 -9.89 1.64
C MET A 66 -0.44 -8.88 0.80
N ASN A 67 0.88 -8.77 1.03
CA ASN A 67 1.74 -7.90 0.24
C ASN A 67 1.92 -8.41 -1.20
N ASN A 68 2.05 -9.72 -1.41
CA ASN A 68 2.13 -10.30 -2.76
C ASN A 68 0.82 -10.09 -3.51
N TYR A 69 -0.32 -10.37 -2.87
CA TYR A 69 -1.62 -10.10 -3.47
C TYR A 69 -1.80 -8.62 -3.82
N ALA A 70 -1.37 -7.71 -2.95
CA ALA A 70 -1.40 -6.27 -3.22
C ALA A 70 -0.49 -5.86 -4.38
N HIS A 71 0.67 -6.50 -4.51
CA HIS A 71 1.60 -6.26 -5.61
C HIS A 71 0.97 -6.63 -6.96
N ASP A 72 0.30 -7.77 -7.01
CA ASP A 72 -0.35 -8.27 -8.23
C ASP A 72 -1.65 -7.50 -8.55
N ALA A 73 -2.39 -7.10 -7.51
CA ALA A 73 -3.69 -6.43 -7.66
C ALA A 73 -3.58 -4.92 -7.93
N PHE A 74 -2.49 -4.26 -7.54
CA PHE A 74 -2.33 -2.81 -7.69
C PHE A 74 -1.33 -2.46 -8.79
N ASP A 75 -1.87 -2.07 -9.94
CA ASP A 75 -1.07 -1.47 -11.01
C ASP A 75 -0.56 -0.07 -10.63
N GLN A 76 0.29 0.50 -11.48
CA GLN A 76 0.88 1.81 -11.25
C GLN A 76 -0.16 2.96 -11.30
N ASN A 77 -1.25 2.78 -12.04
CA ASN A 77 -2.36 3.76 -12.05
C ASN A 77 -3.09 3.77 -10.70
N THR A 78 -3.37 2.59 -10.15
CA THR A 78 -3.98 2.42 -8.83
C THR A 78 -3.05 2.96 -7.76
N ALA A 79 -1.75 2.66 -7.83
CA ALA A 79 -0.75 3.21 -6.91
C ALA A 79 -0.71 4.75 -6.96
N ARG A 80 -0.81 5.36 -8.15
CA ARG A 80 -0.88 6.83 -8.31
C ARG A 80 -2.14 7.41 -7.65
N LYS A 81 -3.30 6.80 -7.87
CA LYS A 81 -4.57 7.23 -7.24
C LYS A 81 -4.51 7.09 -5.72
N ILE A 82 -3.97 5.99 -5.21
CA ILE A 82 -3.76 5.78 -3.77
C ILE A 82 -2.80 6.85 -3.23
N CYS A 83 -1.69 7.15 -3.89
CA CYS A 83 -0.77 8.22 -3.47
C CYS A 83 -1.49 9.57 -3.35
N ALA A 84 -2.40 9.90 -4.28
CA ALA A 84 -3.19 11.13 -4.20
C ALA A 84 -4.11 11.17 -2.96
N VAL A 85 -4.74 10.05 -2.59
CA VAL A 85 -5.55 9.93 -1.36
C VAL A 85 -4.70 10.19 -0.12
N TYR A 86 -3.46 9.70 -0.08
CA TYR A 86 -2.51 9.94 1.02
C TYR A 86 -1.78 11.28 0.92
N ARG A 87 -2.10 12.11 -0.10
CA ARG A 87 -1.43 13.40 -0.38
C ARG A 87 0.10 13.26 -0.45
N VAL A 88 0.58 12.15 -1.01
CA VAL A 88 2.02 11.92 -1.24
C VAL A 88 2.34 12.04 -2.72
N ALA A 89 3.49 12.62 -3.03
CA ALA A 89 3.96 12.74 -4.41
C ALA A 89 4.24 11.36 -4.99
N TYR A 90 3.49 10.98 -6.02
CA TYR A 90 3.72 9.74 -6.74
C TYR A 90 5.01 9.79 -7.56
N LYS A 91 5.78 8.69 -7.53
CA LYS A 91 6.98 8.50 -8.36
C LYS A 91 6.95 7.11 -8.97
N LEU A 92 7.10 7.01 -10.29
CA LEU A 92 7.13 5.73 -10.98
C LEU A 92 8.49 5.04 -10.77
N PRO A 93 8.53 3.75 -10.39
CA PRO A 93 7.42 2.93 -9.89
C PRO A 93 7.14 3.13 -8.39
N THR A 94 5.88 3.06 -7.98
CA THR A 94 5.47 3.03 -6.55
C THR A 94 4.73 1.73 -6.23
N TYR A 95 5.09 1.10 -5.11
CA TYR A 95 4.44 -0.10 -4.60
C TYR A 95 3.74 0.16 -3.27
N ILE A 96 2.54 -0.39 -3.12
CA ILE A 96 1.79 -0.36 -1.86
C ILE A 96 2.19 -1.57 -1.03
N ARG A 97 2.54 -1.35 0.24
CA ARG A 97 2.93 -2.42 1.16
C ARG A 97 2.17 -2.31 2.46
N PHE A 98 1.68 -3.42 2.98
CA PHE A 98 1.00 -3.52 4.26
C PHE A 98 1.96 -3.96 5.36
N TYR A 99 1.99 -3.22 6.46
CA TYR A 99 2.72 -3.54 7.68
C TYR A 99 1.82 -3.46 8.91
#